data_AF-A0A7K7RQW3-F1
#
_entry.id   AF-A0A7K7RQW3-F1
#
_cell.length_a   1.000
_cell.length_b   1.000
_cell.length_c   1.000
_cell.angle_alpha   90.00
_cell.angle_beta   90.00
_cell.angle_gamma   90.00
#
_symmetry.space_group_name_H-M   'P 1'
#
loop_
_entity.id
_entity.type
_entity.pdbx_description
1 polymer ?
#
loop_
_entity_poly.entity_id
_entity_poly.type
_entity_poly.pdbx_seq_one_letter_code
_entity_poly.pdbx_strand_id
1 'polypeptide(L)'
;AAMSPPGPGRPGGAGPEAGSALRSVNTRELSEVVFNNHSPRSVLPVWLDFEGRPRCYPVLQPLLKRHLWLFRDAGTYDGLLVNQQELFVAAPNVTKADITLPVFTLKERCLQVVRSLVSPMDYRKLDIVQSLYEELEDHPDIWKDLRRLSLERSEALR
;
A
#
# COMPACT_ATOMS: atom_id res chain seq x y z
N ALA A 1 -6.92 -28.19 -53.73
CA ALA A 1 -8.02 -27.85 -52.80
C ALA A 1 -7.42 -27.29 -51.53
N ALA A 2 -7.86 -26.11 -51.11
CA ALA A 2 -7.35 -25.37 -49.97
C ALA A 2 -7.91 -25.90 -48.65
N MET A 3 -7.10 -25.93 -47.59
CA MET A 3 -7.55 -26.05 -46.20
C MET A 3 -6.90 -24.94 -45.38
N SER A 4 -7.70 -23.93 -45.04
CA SER A 4 -7.32 -22.84 -44.15
C SER A 4 -7.24 -23.32 -42.69
N PRO A 5 -6.31 -22.80 -41.87
CA PRO A 5 -6.34 -23.00 -40.42
C PRO A 5 -7.42 -22.12 -39.74
N PRO A 6 -7.95 -22.54 -38.58
CA PRO A 6 -9.05 -21.87 -37.89
C PRO A 6 -8.61 -20.54 -37.26
N GLY A 7 -9.50 -19.53 -37.35
CA GLY A 7 -9.27 -18.16 -36.90
C GLY A 7 -9.15 -17.97 -35.38
N PRO A 8 -8.80 -16.75 -34.93
CA PRO A 8 -8.57 -16.47 -33.52
C PRO A 8 -9.88 -16.58 -32.74
N GLY A 9 -9.85 -17.37 -31.68
CA GLY A 9 -10.96 -17.54 -30.76
C GLY A 9 -11.45 -16.20 -30.20
N ARG A 10 -12.78 -16.05 -30.16
CA ARG A 10 -13.51 -14.96 -29.51
C ARG A 10 -12.97 -14.72 -28.09
N PRO A 11 -12.87 -13.45 -27.64
CA PRO A 11 -12.67 -13.16 -26.22
C PRO A 11 -13.92 -13.60 -25.45
N GLY A 12 -13.76 -14.68 -24.69
CA GLY A 12 -14.76 -15.14 -23.74
C GLY A 12 -14.79 -14.24 -22.51
N GLY A 13 -16.01 -13.99 -22.02
CA GLY A 13 -16.25 -13.64 -20.62
C GLY A 13 -15.96 -12.20 -20.23
N ALA A 14 -16.82 -11.28 -20.64
CA ALA A 14 -17.10 -10.10 -19.82
C ALA A 14 -17.84 -10.55 -18.55
N GLY A 15 -17.07 -10.99 -17.55
CA GLY A 15 -17.52 -11.02 -16.16
C GLY A 15 -17.68 -9.59 -15.63
N PRO A 16 -18.45 -9.39 -14.55
CA PRO A 16 -18.85 -8.06 -14.12
C PRO A 16 -17.62 -7.22 -13.76
N GLU A 17 -17.45 -6.13 -14.49
CA GLU A 17 -16.75 -4.89 -14.15
C GLU A 17 -15.73 -4.96 -12.99
N ALA A 18 -14.47 -5.21 -13.36
CA ALA A 18 -13.28 -5.04 -12.52
C ALA A 18 -12.93 -3.54 -12.26
N GLY A 19 -13.94 -2.77 -11.85
CA GLY A 19 -13.94 -1.31 -11.79
C GLY A 19 -13.47 -0.68 -10.47
N SER A 20 -13.11 -1.43 -9.42
CA SER A 20 -12.98 -0.82 -8.07
C SER A 20 -11.83 -1.30 -7.19
N ALA A 21 -10.86 -2.07 -7.69
CA ALA A 21 -9.73 -2.56 -6.90
C ALA A 21 -8.41 -1.82 -7.21
N LEU A 22 -7.75 -1.30 -6.17
CA LEU A 22 -6.41 -0.71 -6.25
C LEU A 22 -5.38 -1.74 -6.73
N ARG A 23 -4.77 -1.50 -7.88
CA ARG A 23 -3.77 -2.37 -8.51
C ARG A 23 -2.86 -1.61 -9.45
N SER A 24 -1.69 -2.17 -9.76
CA SER A 24 -0.84 -1.64 -10.83
C SER A 24 -1.40 -1.90 -12.22
N VAL A 25 -0.99 -1.09 -13.20
CA VAL A 25 -1.31 -1.28 -14.62
C VAL A 25 -0.06 -1.71 -15.37
N ASN A 26 -0.15 -2.77 -16.18
CA ASN A 26 0.99 -3.25 -16.95
C ASN A 26 1.11 -2.51 -18.30
N THR A 27 1.64 -1.28 -18.28
CA THR A 27 1.82 -0.48 -19.50
C THR A 27 3.06 -0.88 -20.31
N ARG A 28 3.94 -1.75 -19.78
CA ARG A 28 5.27 -2.09 -20.31
C ARG A 28 6.25 -0.91 -20.46
N GLU A 29 5.84 0.29 -20.05
CA GLU A 29 6.70 1.46 -19.98
C GLU A 29 7.59 1.38 -18.73
N LEU A 30 8.86 1.72 -18.91
CA LEU A 30 9.83 1.81 -17.81
C LEU A 30 9.76 3.22 -17.20
N SER A 31 9.78 3.29 -15.88
CA SER A 31 9.84 4.53 -15.11
C SER A 31 10.99 4.43 -14.11
N GLU A 32 12.01 5.25 -14.26
CA GLU A 32 13.05 5.35 -13.24
C GLU A 32 12.56 6.25 -12.11
N VAL A 33 12.43 5.69 -10.90
CA VAL A 33 11.97 6.43 -9.73
C VAL A 33 12.97 6.24 -8.60
N VAL A 34 13.38 7.35 -8.00
CA VAL A 34 14.21 7.38 -6.80
C VAL A 34 13.30 7.51 -5.57
N PHE A 35 13.40 6.56 -4.64
CA PHE A 35 12.69 6.59 -3.37
C PHE A 35 13.59 7.26 -2.32
N ASN A 36 13.21 8.45 -1.86
CA ASN A 36 13.96 9.21 -0.86
C ASN A 36 13.27 9.10 0.49
N ASN A 37 13.92 8.50 1.47
CA ASN A 37 13.40 8.45 2.84
C ASN A 37 13.80 9.72 3.60
N HIS A 38 12.85 10.62 3.84
CA HIS A 38 13.00 11.80 4.71
C HIS A 38 12.35 11.59 6.09
N SER A 39 11.95 10.36 6.40
CA SER A 39 11.40 9.99 7.71
C SER A 39 12.50 9.41 8.61
N PRO A 40 12.36 9.48 9.94
CA PRO A 40 13.27 8.81 10.86
C PRO A 40 13.02 7.29 10.96
N ARG A 41 12.08 6.74 10.18
CA ARG A 41 11.70 5.33 10.22
C ARG A 41 12.50 4.51 9.22
N SER A 42 12.66 3.23 9.50
CA SER A 42 13.08 2.26 8.48
C SER A 42 11.89 1.98 7.58
N VAL A 43 12.03 2.27 6.28
CA VAL A 43 10.91 2.20 5.33
C VAL A 43 10.87 0.85 4.63
N LEU A 44 9.67 0.27 4.55
CA LEU A 44 9.31 -0.87 3.74
C LEU A 44 8.45 -0.42 2.56
N PRO A 45 9.00 -0.39 1.33
CA PRO A 45 8.23 -0.21 0.12
C PRO A 45 7.33 -1.41 -0.14
N VAL A 46 6.06 -1.15 -0.48
CA VAL A 46 5.07 -2.16 -0.80
C VAL A 46 4.46 -1.85 -2.16
N TRP A 47 4.67 -2.74 -3.11
CA TRP A 47 4.08 -2.69 -4.44
C TRP A 47 2.72 -3.40 -4.44
N LEU A 48 1.71 -2.81 -5.06
CA LEU A 48 0.47 -3.51 -5.40
C LEU A 48 0.61 -4.14 -6.77
N ASP A 49 0.64 -5.47 -6.84
CA ASP A 49 0.78 -6.19 -8.09
C ASP A 49 -0.41 -5.97 -9.05
N PHE A 50 -0.37 -6.61 -10.21
CA PHE A 50 -1.43 -6.45 -11.22
C PHE A 50 -2.76 -7.05 -10.76
N GLU A 51 -2.73 -7.92 -9.76
CA GLU A 51 -3.89 -8.51 -9.10
C GLU A 51 -4.32 -7.69 -7.85
N GLY A 52 -3.61 -6.61 -7.52
CA GLY A 52 -3.88 -5.75 -6.36
C GLY A 52 -3.37 -6.31 -5.03
N ARG A 53 -2.50 -7.33 -5.05
CA ARG A 53 -1.92 -7.93 -3.84
C ARG A 53 -0.65 -7.17 -3.44
N PRO A 54 -0.45 -6.88 -2.15
CA PRO A 54 0.76 -6.23 -1.65
C PRO A 54 1.97 -7.17 -1.73
N ARG A 55 3.06 -6.65 -2.29
CA ARG A 55 4.37 -7.29 -2.42
C ARG A 55 5.40 -6.39 -1.76
N CYS A 56 6.02 -6.87 -0.68
CA CYS A 56 7.04 -6.14 0.05
C CYS A 56 8.39 -6.20 -0.68
N TYR A 57 9.08 -5.07 -0.79
CA TYR A 57 10.39 -4.97 -1.44
C TYR A 57 11.47 -4.59 -0.42
N PRO A 58 12.23 -5.57 0.11
CA PRO A 58 13.35 -5.28 1.00
C PRO A 58 14.55 -4.66 0.26
N VAL A 59 14.69 -4.91 -1.05
CA VAL A 59 15.73 -4.34 -1.92
C VAL A 59 15.08 -3.83 -3.20
N LEU A 60 15.26 -2.55 -3.50
CA LEU A 60 14.73 -1.92 -4.71
C LEU A 60 15.68 -2.15 -5.88
N GLN A 61 15.16 -2.65 -6.99
CA GLN A 61 15.90 -2.73 -8.26
C GLN A 61 15.71 -1.43 -9.07
N PRO A 62 16.68 -1.03 -9.91
CA PRO A 62 16.69 0.30 -10.54
C PRO A 62 15.57 0.58 -11.55
N LEU A 63 14.92 -0.46 -12.09
CA LEU A 63 13.94 -0.34 -13.16
C LEU A 63 12.54 -0.70 -12.66
N LEU A 64 11.73 0.31 -12.35
CA LEU A 64 10.37 0.13 -11.87
C LEU A 64 9.41 0.41 -13.04
N LYS A 65 8.47 -0.51 -13.33
CA LYS A 65 7.40 -0.18 -14.30
C LYS A 65 6.42 0.78 -13.62
N ARG A 66 5.40 1.26 -14.36
CA ARG A 66 4.31 2.08 -13.82
C ARG A 66 3.50 1.31 -12.77
N HIS A 67 4.01 1.32 -11.55
CA HIS A 67 3.57 0.53 -10.43
C HIS A 67 2.96 1.43 -9.37
N LEU A 68 1.98 0.89 -8.66
CA LEU A 68 1.31 1.51 -7.54
C LEU A 68 2.01 1.08 -6.25
N TRP A 69 2.45 2.05 -5.47
CA TRP A 69 3.26 1.87 -4.26
C TRP A 69 2.58 2.50 -3.06
N LEU A 70 2.84 1.92 -1.89
CA LEU A 70 2.65 2.52 -0.58
C LEU A 70 3.88 2.21 0.28
N PHE A 71 4.06 2.98 1.35
CA PHE A 71 5.25 2.89 2.18
C PHE A 71 4.85 2.70 3.64
N ARG A 72 5.53 1.77 4.31
CA ARG A 72 5.28 1.40 5.71
C ARG A 72 6.55 1.51 6.55
N ASP A 73 6.39 1.66 7.85
CA ASP A 73 7.45 1.35 8.79
C ASP A 73 7.75 -0.16 8.74
N ALA A 74 9.01 -0.53 8.59
CA ALA A 74 9.44 -1.92 8.41
C ALA A 74 9.27 -2.78 9.68
N GLY A 75 9.20 -2.17 10.85
CA GLY A 75 9.03 -2.86 12.14
C GLY A 75 7.58 -2.89 12.61
N THR A 76 6.82 -1.81 12.39
CA THR A 76 5.46 -1.65 12.96
C THR A 76 4.35 -1.68 11.93
N TYR A 77 4.66 -1.64 10.63
CA TYR A 77 3.71 -1.47 9.53
C TYR A 77 2.90 -0.16 9.61
N ASP A 78 3.32 0.82 10.42
CA ASP A 78 2.70 2.14 10.45
C ASP A 78 2.74 2.79 9.05
N GLY A 79 1.66 3.47 8.68
CA GLY A 79 1.57 4.15 7.39
C GLY A 79 2.52 5.33 7.28
N LEU A 80 3.23 5.41 6.15
CA LEU A 80 4.02 6.57 5.75
C LEU A 80 3.40 7.24 4.53
N LEU A 81 3.68 8.53 4.37
CA LEU A 81 3.26 9.28 3.20
C LEU A 81 4.38 9.31 2.17
N VAL A 82 4.00 9.39 0.91
CA VAL A 82 4.88 9.60 -0.23
C VAL A 82 4.33 10.78 -1.01
N ASN A 83 5.15 11.82 -1.20
CA ASN A 83 4.73 13.07 -1.83
C ASN A 83 3.43 13.64 -1.21
N GLN A 84 3.31 13.55 0.13
CA GLN A 84 2.12 13.97 0.90
C GLN A 84 0.84 13.15 0.64
N GLN A 85 0.94 11.96 0.05
CA GLN A 85 -0.18 11.04 -0.23
C GLN A 85 0.12 9.63 0.29
N GLU A 86 -0.92 8.81 0.48
CA GLU A 86 -0.76 7.41 0.95
C GLU A 86 -0.33 6.45 -0.18
N LEU A 87 -0.62 6.82 -1.43
CA LEU A 87 -0.35 6.04 -2.63
C LEU A 87 0.56 6.82 -3.59
N PHE A 88 1.48 6.11 -4.23
CA PHE A 88 2.35 6.67 -5.26
C PHE A 88 2.26 5.84 -6.55
N VAL A 89 2.09 6.53 -7.68
CA VAL A 89 2.11 5.90 -9.00
C VAL A 89 3.40 6.29 -9.69
N ALA A 90 4.25 5.30 -9.98
CA ALA A 90 5.42 5.53 -10.82
C ALA A 90 4.95 5.90 -12.25
N ALA A 91 5.39 7.05 -12.75
CA ALA A 91 5.04 7.55 -14.08
C ALA A 91 6.27 8.19 -14.74
N PRO A 92 6.35 8.25 -16.09
CA PRO A 92 7.52 8.75 -16.80
C PRO A 92 7.93 10.19 -16.42
N ASN A 93 6.96 11.01 -15.99
CA ASN A 93 7.17 12.39 -15.57
C ASN A 93 7.41 12.54 -14.05
N VAL A 94 7.39 11.43 -13.29
CA VAL A 94 7.55 11.43 -11.82
C VAL A 94 8.78 10.61 -11.48
N THR A 95 9.88 11.31 -11.19
CA THR A 95 11.18 10.67 -10.94
C THR A 95 11.52 10.51 -9.46
N LYS A 96 10.74 11.12 -8.55
CA LYS A 96 11.01 11.12 -7.11
C LYS A 96 9.78 10.74 -6.31
N ALA A 97 9.99 9.87 -5.32
CA ALA A 97 9.06 9.53 -4.28
C ALA A 97 9.68 9.94 -2.94
N ASP A 98 9.29 11.11 -2.44
CA ASP A 98 9.76 11.64 -1.16
C ASP A 98 8.86 11.11 -0.04
N ILE A 99 9.43 10.21 0.77
CA ILE A 99 8.71 9.49 1.84
C ILE A 99 8.87 10.26 3.14
N THR A 100 7.75 10.58 3.78
CA THR A 100 7.69 11.40 4.99
C THR A 100 6.82 10.75 6.06
N LEU A 101 7.10 11.07 7.32
CA LEU A 101 6.22 10.71 8.43
C LEU A 101 4.93 11.55 8.36
N PRO A 102 3.73 10.97 8.42
CA PRO A 102 2.51 11.75 8.55
C PRO A 102 2.44 12.45 9.92
N VAL A 103 1.60 13.47 9.99
CA VAL A 103 1.18 14.04 11.28
C VAL A 103 0.12 13.12 11.87
N PHE A 104 0.57 12.14 12.66
CA PHE A 104 -0.34 11.28 13.42
C PHE A 104 -1.13 12.10 14.45
N THR A 105 -2.35 11.66 14.72
CA THR A 105 -3.07 12.14 15.90
C THR A 105 -2.28 11.79 17.16
N LEU A 106 -2.48 12.57 18.23
CA LEU A 106 -1.82 12.28 19.51
C LEU A 106 -2.14 10.86 20.00
N LYS A 107 -3.38 10.41 19.77
CA LYS A 107 -3.85 9.07 20.13
C LYS A 107 -3.06 7.97 19.41
N GLU A 108 -2.99 8.02 18.09
CA GLU A 108 -2.21 7.06 17.27
C GLU A 108 -0.75 7.06 17.68
N ARG A 109 -0.17 8.24 17.90
CA ARG A 109 1.22 8.34 18.32
C ARG A 109 1.46 7.70 19.69
N CYS A 110 0.57 7.90 20.65
CA CYS A 110 0.64 7.23 21.95
C CYS A 110 0.52 5.71 21.80
N LEU A 111 -0.41 5.20 20.99
CA LEU A 111 -0.55 3.76 20.72
C LEU A 111 0.75 3.17 20.14
N GLN A 112 1.37 3.83 19.17
CA GLN A 112 2.66 3.40 18.61
C GLN A 112 3.75 3.27 19.68
N VAL A 113 3.84 4.27 20.57
CA VAL A 113 4.85 4.26 21.65
C VAL A 113 4.55 3.13 22.63
N VAL A 114 3.30 2.96 23.08
CA VAL A 114 2.94 1.88 24.00
C VAL A 114 3.24 0.50 23.39
N ARG A 115 2.89 0.27 22.13
CA ARG A 115 3.20 -0.98 21.40
C ARG A 115 4.70 -1.28 21.30
N SER A 116 5.56 -0.26 21.26
CA SER A 116 7.02 -0.46 21.27
C SER A 116 7.60 -0.78 22.65
N LEU A 117 6.90 -0.43 23.74
CA LEU A 117 7.40 -0.55 25.11
C LEU A 117 6.79 -1.74 25.86
N VAL A 118 5.60 -2.18 25.47
CA VAL A 118 4.82 -3.20 26.17
C VAL A 118 4.62 -4.39 25.25
N SER A 119 4.82 -5.60 25.77
CA SER A 119 4.50 -6.83 25.04
C SER A 119 2.99 -6.93 24.77
N PRO A 120 2.55 -7.41 23.60
CA PRO A 120 1.12 -7.60 23.32
C PRO A 120 0.38 -8.45 24.37
N MET A 121 1.07 -9.39 25.01
CA MET A 121 0.51 -10.24 26.07
C MET A 121 0.20 -9.48 27.37
N ASP A 122 0.80 -8.28 27.52
CA ASP A 122 0.69 -7.46 28.72
C ASP A 122 -0.21 -6.23 28.53
N TYR A 123 -0.76 -5.98 27.32
CA TYR A 123 -1.63 -4.83 27.08
C TYR A 123 -2.81 -4.77 28.06
N ARG A 124 -3.45 -5.92 28.33
CA ARG A 124 -4.59 -6.04 29.25
C ARG A 124 -4.23 -5.88 30.74
N LYS A 125 -2.94 -5.72 31.07
CA LYS A 125 -2.46 -5.45 32.44
C LYS A 125 -2.23 -3.95 32.69
N LEU A 126 -2.28 -3.12 31.65
CA LEU A 126 -2.13 -1.67 31.78
C LEU A 126 -3.35 -1.09 32.50
N ASP A 127 -3.17 -0.10 33.37
CA ASP A 127 -4.27 0.57 34.06
C ASP A 127 -4.88 1.68 33.18
N ILE A 128 -5.63 1.28 32.15
CA ILE A 128 -6.27 2.17 31.17
C ILE A 128 -7.72 1.75 30.88
N VAL A 129 -8.47 2.64 30.23
CA VAL A 129 -9.88 2.36 29.88
C VAL A 129 -10.01 1.19 28.90
N GLN A 130 -11.10 0.43 29.02
CA GLN A 130 -11.27 -0.82 28.29
C GLN A 130 -11.19 -0.69 26.76
N SER A 131 -11.72 0.40 26.21
CA SER A 131 -11.69 0.67 24.77
C SER A 131 -10.27 0.80 24.23
N LEU A 132 -9.31 1.30 25.03
CA LEU A 132 -7.93 1.47 24.58
C LEU A 132 -7.18 0.15 24.45
N TYR A 133 -7.61 -0.92 25.12
CA TYR A 133 -7.00 -2.24 24.90
C TYR A 133 -7.26 -2.76 23.49
N GLU A 134 -8.51 -2.64 23.03
CA GLU A 134 -8.92 -3.06 21.68
C GLU A 134 -8.13 -2.25 20.64
N GLU A 135 -7.94 -0.96 20.90
CA GLU A 135 -7.13 -0.10 20.04
C GLU A 135 -5.65 -0.46 20.08
N LEU A 136 -5.07 -0.84 21.23
CA LEU A 136 -3.68 -1.29 21.29
C LEU A 136 -3.47 -2.61 20.53
N GLU A 137 -4.44 -3.53 20.63
CA GLU A 137 -4.44 -4.81 19.94
C GLU A 137 -4.65 -4.68 18.43
N ASP A 138 -5.33 -3.62 17.98
CA ASP A 138 -5.55 -3.34 16.56
C ASP A 138 -4.31 -2.74 15.85
N HIS A 139 -3.35 -3.60 15.53
CA HIS A 139 -2.10 -3.20 14.89
C HIS A 139 -2.30 -2.72 13.44
N PRO A 140 -1.40 -1.85 12.93
CA PRO A 140 -1.43 -1.42 11.53
C PRO A 140 -1.37 -2.63 10.59
N ASP A 141 -2.27 -2.66 9.61
CA ASP A 141 -2.39 -3.77 8.66
C ASP A 141 -2.58 -3.23 7.23
N ILE A 142 -1.72 -3.69 6.32
CA ILE A 142 -1.72 -3.23 4.93
C ILE A 142 -3.07 -3.51 4.25
N TRP A 143 -3.70 -4.66 4.53
CA TRP A 143 -4.96 -5.02 3.88
C TRP A 143 -6.14 -4.18 4.37
N LYS A 144 -6.18 -3.82 5.66
CA LYS A 144 -7.17 -2.87 6.20
C LYS A 144 -7.08 -1.54 5.48
N ASP A 145 -5.88 -1.00 5.34
CA ASP A 145 -5.67 0.27 4.64
C ASP A 145 -6.01 0.20 3.16
N LEU A 146 -5.64 -0.89 2.47
CA LEU A 146 -6.01 -1.07 1.07
C LEU A 146 -7.52 -1.12 0.87
N ARG A 147 -8.26 -1.79 1.77
CA ARG A 147 -9.73 -1.79 1.72
C ARG A 147 -10.29 -0.39 1.93
N ARG A 148 -9.79 0.35 2.92
CA ARG A 148 -10.21 1.74 3.19
C ARG A 148 -9.96 2.63 1.97
N LEU A 149 -8.74 2.65 1.45
CA LEU A 149 -8.34 3.44 0.28
C LEU A 149 -9.15 3.08 -0.98
N SER A 150 -9.46 1.79 -1.16
CA SER A 150 -10.29 1.34 -2.29
C SER A 150 -11.71 1.88 -2.20
N LEU A 151 -12.27 1.93 -0.99
CA LEU A 151 -13.60 2.48 -0.74
C LEU A 151 -13.63 3.99 -0.97
N GLU A 152 -12.71 4.74 -0.36
CA GLU A 152 -12.57 6.19 -0.52
C GLU A 152 -12.44 6.59 -2.00
N ARG A 153 -11.62 5.84 -2.76
CA ARG A 153 -11.47 6.06 -4.20
C ARG A 153 -12.78 5.81 -4.95
N SER A 154 -13.54 4.78 -4.58
CA SER A 154 -14.81 4.46 -5.25
C SER A 154 -15.88 5.51 -4.97
N GLU A 155 -15.86 6.12 -3.79
CA GLU A 155 -16.76 7.21 -3.41
C GLU A 155 -16.40 8.51 -4.12
N ALA A 156 -15.10 8.83 -4.24
CA ALA A 156 -14.63 10.02 -4.97
C ALA A 156 -14.88 9.98 -6.50
N LEU A 157 -15.15 8.80 -7.05
CA LEU A 157 -15.46 8.59 -8.48
C LEU A 157 -16.97 8.57 -8.79
N ARG A 158 -17.84 8.66 -7.78
CA ARG A 158 -19.29 8.84 -7.94
C ARG A 158 -19.63 10.32 -8.06
#